data_AF-A0A0S8J0B2-F1
#
_entry.id   AF-A0A0S8J0B2-F1
#
_cell.length_a   1.000
_cell.length_b   1.000
_cell.length_c   1.000
_cell.angle_alpha   90.00
_cell.angle_beta   90.00
_cell.angle_gamma   90.00
#
_symmetry.space_group_name_H-M   'P 1'
#
loop_
_entity.id
_entity.type
_entity.pdbx_description
1 polymer ?
#
loop_
_entity_poly.entity_id
_entity_poly.type
_entity_poly.pdbx_seq_one_letter_code
_entity_poly.pdbx_strand_id
1 'polypeptide(L)'
;MTTATTLFVLNLLLAAALCFVIWRKERIRAMVVFHVSGLAIGGILYLIMAYTSYAGTEEGKLPVRFVLHMLFAGVAYVPFAVFLVITYVQAVGKMADGALSATQVKLDDASQAARLGHTDRASKIVRDVLEKDPDNMEARTILGQIQLRRGEYAKAVGSFRLAMAGAKDDAEFAQYVFTVAVILNEHLGKHQEACRELDLIRKRMPNTPQAEKAQRWIVRMMDHAARE
;
A
#
# COMPACT_ATOMS: atom_id res chain seq x y z
N MET A 1 44.21 -4.94 -19.80
CA MET A 1 43.20 -4.13 -19.10
C MET A 1 42.93 -4.78 -17.75
N THR A 2 43.08 -4.04 -16.67
CA THR A 2 42.99 -4.58 -15.29
C THR A 2 41.52 -4.84 -14.91
N THR A 3 41.27 -5.77 -14.00
CA THR A 3 39.94 -6.02 -13.41
C THR A 3 39.27 -4.74 -12.89
N ALA A 4 40.07 -3.78 -12.42
CA ALA A 4 39.62 -2.45 -12.01
C ALA A 4 39.02 -1.60 -13.15
N THR A 5 39.58 -1.69 -14.37
CA THR A 5 39.03 -0.95 -15.53
C THR A 5 37.68 -1.52 -15.95
N THR A 6 37.52 -2.84 -15.90
CA THR A 6 36.25 -3.51 -16.21
C THR A 6 35.16 -3.16 -15.19
N LEU A 7 35.47 -3.19 -13.90
CA LEU A 7 34.56 -2.79 -12.82
C LEU A 7 34.13 -1.32 -12.94
N PHE A 8 35.05 -0.43 -13.28
CA PHE A 8 34.75 0.99 -13.49
C PHE A 8 33.77 1.21 -14.64
N VAL A 9 34.01 0.55 -15.79
CA VAL A 9 33.12 0.64 -16.96
C VAL A 9 31.74 0.06 -16.63
N LEU A 10 31.68 -1.07 -15.93
CA LEU A 10 30.41 -1.70 -15.55
C LEU A 10 29.58 -0.78 -14.64
N ASN A 11 30.23 -0.10 -13.70
CA ASN A 11 29.60 0.83 -12.78
C ASN A 11 29.08 2.09 -13.52
N LEU A 12 29.85 2.59 -14.50
CA LEU A 12 29.44 3.71 -15.34
C LEU A 12 28.20 3.37 -16.19
N LEU A 13 28.16 2.16 -16.75
CA LEU A 13 27.03 1.66 -17.53
C LEU A 13 25.78 1.47 -16.66
N LEU A 14 25.94 0.95 -15.45
CA LEU A 14 24.83 0.80 -14.50
C LEU A 14 24.25 2.16 -14.08
N ALA A 15 25.12 3.13 -13.81
CA ALA A 15 24.71 4.50 -13.49
C ALA A 15 23.98 5.17 -14.67
N ALA A 16 24.47 5.00 -15.89
CA ALA A 16 23.82 5.52 -17.09
C ALA A 16 22.44 4.87 -17.35
N ALA A 17 22.32 3.55 -17.15
CA ALA A 17 21.06 2.83 -17.28
C ALA A 17 20.03 3.28 -16.24
N LEU A 18 20.44 3.45 -14.97
CA LEU A 18 19.59 4.00 -13.92
C LEU A 18 19.14 5.43 -14.25
N CYS A 19 20.06 6.29 -14.70
CA CYS A 19 19.73 7.65 -15.13
C CYS A 19 18.71 7.65 -16.28
N PHE A 20 18.85 6.76 -17.26
CA PHE A 20 17.94 6.65 -18.41
C PHE A 20 16.52 6.20 -17.99
N VAL A 21 16.43 5.20 -17.10
CA VAL A 21 15.13 4.74 -16.56
C VAL A 21 14.45 5.84 -15.75
N ILE A 22 15.22 6.61 -14.97
CA ILE A 22 14.69 7.70 -14.14
C ILE A 22 14.32 8.94 -15.00
N TRP A 23 15.06 9.25 -16.07
CA TRP A 23 14.85 10.39 -16.97
C TRP A 23 13.48 10.37 -17.68
N ARG A 24 12.93 9.18 -17.94
CA ARG A 24 11.59 9.04 -18.55
C ARG A 24 10.46 9.55 -17.65
N LYS A 25 10.68 9.78 -16.35
CA LYS A 25 9.70 10.41 -15.46
C LYS A 25 9.94 11.92 -15.37
N GLU A 26 9.04 12.71 -15.99
CA GLU A 26 9.15 14.17 -16.14
C GLU A 26 9.46 14.96 -14.86
N ARG A 27 8.99 14.48 -13.70
CA ARG A 27 9.15 15.15 -12.40
C ARG A 27 10.48 14.89 -11.68
N ILE A 28 11.34 14.00 -12.18
CA ILE A 28 12.65 13.66 -11.55
C ILE A 28 13.83 14.24 -12.36
N ARG A 29 13.55 14.88 -13.51
CA ARG A 29 14.57 15.44 -14.43
C ARG A 29 15.57 16.37 -13.73
N ALA A 30 15.12 17.25 -12.84
CA ALA A 30 16.02 18.15 -12.11
C ALA A 30 17.03 17.39 -11.21
N MET A 31 16.59 16.29 -10.60
CA MET A 31 17.40 15.45 -9.73
C MET A 31 18.39 14.59 -10.53
N VAL A 32 18.01 14.14 -11.74
CA VAL A 32 18.91 13.43 -12.67
C VAL A 32 19.96 14.37 -13.25
N VAL A 33 19.59 15.60 -13.63
CA VAL A 33 20.55 16.61 -14.10
C VAL A 33 21.58 16.94 -13.02
N PHE A 34 21.16 17.04 -11.75
CA PHE A 34 22.06 17.20 -10.61
C PHE A 34 22.99 15.98 -10.41
N HIS A 35 22.51 14.77 -10.65
CA HIS A 35 23.32 13.54 -10.60
C HIS A 35 24.38 13.45 -11.67
N VAL A 36 23.99 13.71 -12.92
CA VAL A 36 24.92 13.64 -14.07
C VAL A 36 26.02 14.69 -13.90
N SER A 37 25.67 15.88 -13.40
CA SER A 37 26.66 16.92 -13.09
C SER A 37 27.55 16.56 -11.90
N GLY A 38 27.02 15.97 -10.82
CA GLY A 38 27.82 15.48 -9.69
C GLY A 38 28.79 14.36 -10.05
N LEU A 39 28.36 13.39 -10.87
CA LEU A 39 29.22 12.32 -11.39
C LEU A 39 30.29 12.86 -12.34
N ALA A 40 29.95 13.83 -13.20
CA ALA A 40 30.91 14.47 -14.09
C ALA A 40 31.99 15.23 -13.30
N ILE A 41 31.60 16.01 -12.27
CA ILE A 41 32.54 16.74 -11.43
C ILE A 41 33.43 15.77 -10.63
N GLY A 42 32.86 14.73 -10.04
CA GLY A 42 33.60 13.70 -9.31
C GLY A 42 34.57 12.92 -10.21
N GLY A 43 34.16 12.59 -11.44
CA GLY A 43 35.00 11.94 -12.44
C GLY A 43 36.15 12.83 -12.93
N ILE A 44 35.89 14.12 -13.15
CA ILE A 44 36.93 15.09 -13.53
C ILE A 44 37.95 15.27 -12.40
N LEU A 45 37.51 15.42 -11.15
CA LEU A 45 38.40 15.50 -9.99
C LEU A 45 39.22 14.22 -9.83
N TYR A 46 38.63 13.04 -10.03
CA TYR A 46 39.33 11.76 -10.04
C TYR A 46 40.41 11.70 -11.12
N LEU A 47 40.11 12.12 -12.36
CA LEU A 47 41.08 12.13 -13.45
C LEU A 47 42.25 13.08 -13.20
N ILE A 48 41.99 14.29 -12.70
CA ILE A 48 43.03 15.27 -12.34
C ILE A 48 43.92 14.70 -11.22
N MET A 49 43.34 14.03 -10.24
CA MET A 49 44.06 13.43 -9.11
C MET A 49 44.84 12.16 -9.50
N ALA A 50 44.30 11.35 -10.40
CA ALA A 50 44.99 10.18 -10.96
C ALA A 50 46.19 10.62 -11.79
N TYR A 51 46.02 11.64 -12.64
CA TYR A 51 47.11 12.23 -13.44
C TYR A 51 48.24 12.79 -12.57
N THR A 52 47.90 13.55 -11.53
CA THR A 52 48.90 14.13 -10.61
C THR A 52 49.56 13.09 -9.70
N SER A 53 48.90 11.97 -9.37
CA SER A 53 49.49 10.87 -8.61
C SER A 53 50.38 9.94 -9.44
N TYR A 54 50.14 9.83 -10.76
CA TYR A 54 50.92 8.98 -11.67
C TYR A 54 52.28 9.60 -12.03
N ALA A 55 52.40 10.93 -11.95
CA ALA A 55 53.57 11.68 -12.36
C ALA A 55 54.83 11.53 -11.47
N GLY A 56 54.89 10.57 -10.53
CA GLY A 56 56.04 10.45 -9.63
C GLY A 56 56.15 9.18 -8.78
N THR A 57 55.72 8.02 -9.25
CA THR A 57 55.76 6.77 -8.47
C THR A 57 56.51 5.64 -9.16
N GLU A 58 57.33 4.91 -8.41
CA GLU A 58 58.00 3.68 -8.86
C GLU A 58 56.98 2.59 -9.24
N GLU A 59 57.30 1.81 -10.28
CA GLU A 59 56.44 0.78 -10.86
C GLU A 59 55.93 -0.23 -9.80
N GLY A 60 54.61 -0.31 -9.64
CA GLY A 60 53.93 -1.44 -8.98
C GLY A 60 53.33 -1.20 -7.59
N LYS A 61 53.46 -0.02 -6.97
CA LYS A 61 52.80 0.30 -5.68
C LYS A 61 51.77 1.42 -5.81
N LEU A 62 50.54 1.16 -5.38
CA LEU A 62 49.51 2.19 -5.25
C LEU A 62 49.94 3.20 -4.16
N PRO A 63 50.07 4.50 -4.46
CA PRO A 63 50.51 5.48 -3.46
C PRO A 63 49.48 5.60 -2.34
N VAL A 64 49.92 5.70 -1.08
CA VAL A 64 49.06 5.78 0.12
C VAL A 64 48.00 6.89 -0.01
N ARG A 65 48.37 8.01 -0.65
CA ARG A 65 47.42 9.09 -1.00
C ARG A 65 46.24 8.57 -1.82
N PHE A 66 46.46 7.71 -2.81
CA PHE A 66 45.40 7.14 -3.65
C PHE A 66 44.41 6.29 -2.84
N VAL A 67 44.91 5.47 -1.90
CA VAL A 67 44.06 4.64 -1.02
C VAL A 67 43.23 5.52 -0.08
N LEU A 68 43.82 6.57 0.49
CA LEU A 68 43.10 7.53 1.32
C LEU A 68 41.98 8.25 0.55
N HIS A 69 42.20 8.56 -0.74
CA HIS A 69 41.19 9.22 -1.57
C HIS A 69 40.05 8.27 -1.95
N MET A 70 40.32 6.98 -2.23
CA MET A 70 39.25 5.99 -2.41
C MET A 70 38.39 5.84 -1.15
N LEU A 71 39.02 5.83 0.02
CA LEU A 71 38.32 5.81 1.31
C LEU A 71 37.46 7.07 1.50
N PHE A 72 37.99 8.26 1.21
CA PHE A 72 37.26 9.51 1.34
C PHE A 72 36.09 9.62 0.35
N ALA A 73 36.29 9.17 -0.90
CA ALA A 73 35.24 9.10 -1.91
C ALA A 73 34.12 8.13 -1.48
N GLY A 74 34.46 6.96 -0.92
CA GLY A 74 33.48 6.02 -0.35
C GLY A 74 32.73 6.60 0.85
N VAL A 75 33.43 7.26 1.78
CA VAL A 75 32.84 7.91 2.96
C VAL A 75 31.94 9.09 2.58
N ALA A 76 32.21 9.79 1.48
CA ALA A 76 31.34 10.87 0.99
C ALA A 76 30.15 10.35 0.17
N TYR A 77 30.32 9.27 -0.61
CA TYR A 77 29.26 8.73 -1.46
C TYR A 77 28.20 7.94 -0.70
N VAL A 78 28.59 7.21 0.36
CA VAL A 78 27.64 6.38 1.11
C VAL A 78 26.57 7.22 1.82
N PRO A 79 26.90 8.30 2.57
CA PRO A 79 25.90 9.18 3.17
C PRO A 79 25.00 9.86 2.12
N PHE A 80 25.56 10.20 0.95
CA PHE A 80 24.80 10.81 -0.14
C PHE A 80 23.81 9.80 -0.78
N ALA A 81 24.25 8.57 -1.05
CA ALA A 81 23.38 7.50 -1.54
C ALA A 81 22.26 7.18 -0.55
N VAL A 82 22.58 7.13 0.75
CA VAL A 82 21.59 6.95 1.82
C VAL A 82 20.59 8.10 1.85
N PHE A 83 21.04 9.35 1.75
CA PHE A 83 20.17 10.52 1.68
C PHE A 83 19.21 10.46 0.48
N LEU A 84 19.67 9.99 -0.67
CA LEU A 84 18.83 9.82 -1.86
C LEU A 84 17.78 8.73 -1.70
N VAL A 85 18.14 7.60 -1.10
CA VAL A 85 17.17 6.54 -0.80
C VAL A 85 16.11 7.06 0.17
N ILE A 86 16.51 7.77 1.23
CA ILE A 86 15.58 8.37 2.19
C ILE A 86 14.64 9.37 1.50
N THR A 87 15.17 10.31 0.73
CA THR A 87 14.36 11.33 0.04
C THR A 87 13.44 10.73 -1.02
N TYR A 88 13.90 9.70 -1.74
CA TYR A 88 13.07 8.97 -2.69
C TYR A 88 11.91 8.24 -1.99
N VAL A 89 12.20 7.49 -0.92
CA VAL A 89 11.18 6.77 -0.13
C VAL A 89 10.17 7.76 0.46
N GLN A 90 10.62 8.88 1.01
CA GLN A 90 9.75 9.94 1.53
C GLN A 90 8.88 10.58 0.45
N ALA A 91 9.43 10.84 -0.74
CA ALA A 91 8.67 11.40 -1.86
C ALA A 91 7.59 10.44 -2.35
N VAL A 92 7.90 9.14 -2.46
CA VAL A 92 6.93 8.10 -2.82
C VAL A 92 5.86 7.94 -1.73
N GLY A 93 6.26 7.95 -0.45
CA GLY A 93 5.33 7.91 0.69
C GLY A 93 4.31 9.03 0.65
N LYS A 94 4.75 10.30 0.50
CA LYS A 94 3.84 11.46 0.40
C LYS A 94 2.86 11.37 -0.77
N MET A 95 3.29 10.78 -1.90
CA MET A 95 2.40 10.57 -3.05
C MET A 95 1.35 9.49 -2.76
N ALA A 96 1.75 8.39 -2.10
CA ALA A 96 0.83 7.35 -1.67
C ALA A 96 -0.17 7.89 -0.62
N ASP A 97 0.31 8.65 0.36
CA ASP A 97 -0.52 9.28 1.40
C ASP A 97 -1.53 10.26 0.79
N GLY A 98 -1.11 11.07 -0.19
CA GLY A 98 -2.01 11.99 -0.90
C GLY A 98 -3.06 11.27 -1.76
N ALA A 99 -2.70 10.15 -2.39
CA ALA A 99 -3.64 9.33 -3.15
C ALA A 99 -4.63 8.59 -2.24
N LEU A 100 -4.15 8.10 -1.09
CA LEU A 100 -4.97 7.48 -0.05
C LEU A 100 -5.95 8.50 0.53
N SER A 101 -5.50 9.72 0.86
CA SER A 101 -6.39 10.76 1.40
C SER A 101 -7.44 11.21 0.38
N ALA A 102 -7.07 11.36 -0.90
CA ALA A 102 -8.01 11.70 -1.96
C ALA A 102 -9.04 10.57 -2.19
N THR A 103 -8.64 9.31 -2.01
CA THR A 103 -9.55 8.16 -2.07
C THR A 103 -10.49 8.15 -0.87
N GLN A 104 -9.97 8.42 0.33
CA GLN A 104 -10.77 8.52 1.55
C GLN A 104 -11.85 9.59 1.44
N VAL A 105 -11.50 10.79 0.96
CA VAL A 105 -12.47 11.89 0.76
C VAL A 105 -13.61 11.48 -0.20
N LYS A 106 -13.29 10.70 -1.23
CA LYS A 106 -14.31 10.16 -2.15
C LYS A 106 -15.19 9.11 -1.46
N LEU A 107 -14.61 8.24 -0.65
CA LEU A 107 -15.37 7.23 0.10
C LEU A 107 -16.27 7.88 1.15
N ASP A 108 -15.83 8.96 1.80
CA ASP A 108 -16.66 9.74 2.71
C ASP A 108 -17.88 10.36 2.00
N ASP A 109 -17.68 10.95 0.81
CA ASP A 109 -18.78 11.45 -0.04
C ASP A 109 -19.72 10.31 -0.46
N ALA A 110 -19.18 9.17 -0.88
CA ALA A 110 -19.99 8.00 -1.26
C ALA A 110 -20.81 7.47 -0.07
N SER A 111 -20.21 7.40 1.11
CA SER A 111 -20.85 6.98 2.36
C SER A 111 -21.98 7.94 2.74
N GLN A 112 -21.74 9.25 2.64
CA GLN A 112 -22.76 10.26 2.87
C GLN A 112 -23.89 10.18 1.84
N ALA A 113 -23.57 10.11 0.55
CA ALA A 113 -24.54 9.97 -0.52
C ALA A 113 -25.40 8.70 -0.35
N ALA A 114 -24.79 7.58 0.04
CA ALA A 114 -25.52 6.36 0.34
C ALA A 114 -26.49 6.56 1.51
N ARG A 115 -26.06 7.20 2.62
CA ARG A 115 -26.92 7.52 3.77
C ARG A 115 -28.12 8.40 3.39
N LEU A 116 -27.91 9.35 2.48
CA LEU A 116 -28.96 10.24 1.97
C LEU A 116 -29.89 9.59 0.92
N GLY A 117 -29.68 8.31 0.59
CA GLY A 117 -30.49 7.60 -0.40
C GLY A 117 -30.08 7.87 -1.86
N HIS A 118 -29.05 8.68 -2.10
CA HIS A 118 -28.47 8.92 -3.43
C HIS A 118 -27.59 7.75 -3.89
N THR A 119 -28.20 6.57 -3.96
CA THR A 119 -27.48 5.30 -4.19
C THR A 119 -26.77 5.24 -5.53
N ASP A 120 -27.28 5.89 -6.59
CA ASP A 120 -26.62 5.91 -7.90
C ASP A 120 -25.30 6.67 -7.89
N ARG A 121 -25.28 7.85 -7.27
CA ARG A 121 -24.06 8.63 -7.10
C ARG A 121 -23.04 7.86 -6.26
N ALA A 122 -23.48 7.30 -5.14
CA ALA A 122 -22.62 6.50 -4.28
C ALA A 122 -22.05 5.28 -5.02
N SER A 123 -22.88 4.58 -5.81
CA SER A 123 -22.45 3.43 -6.61
C SER A 123 -21.37 3.79 -7.62
N LYS A 124 -21.50 4.94 -8.28
CA LYS A 124 -20.50 5.41 -9.24
C LYS A 124 -19.16 5.64 -8.56
N ILE A 125 -19.15 6.37 -7.44
CA ILE A 125 -17.92 6.66 -6.70
C ILE A 125 -17.25 5.36 -6.21
N VAL A 126 -18.03 4.46 -5.61
CA VAL A 126 -17.52 3.18 -5.09
C VAL A 126 -16.95 2.31 -6.20
N ARG A 127 -17.59 2.28 -7.38
CA ARG A 127 -17.07 1.54 -8.54
C ARG A 127 -15.74 2.10 -9.01
N ASP A 128 -15.61 3.42 -9.14
CA ASP A 128 -14.36 4.06 -9.54
C ASP A 128 -13.20 3.77 -8.56
N VAL A 129 -13.51 3.57 -7.27
CA VAL A 129 -12.53 3.18 -6.25
C VAL A 129 -12.15 1.71 -6.42
N LEU A 130 -13.15 0.82 -6.50
CA LEU A 130 -12.93 -0.63 -6.63
C LEU A 130 -12.26 -1.04 -7.95
N GLU A 131 -12.41 -0.26 -9.03
CA GLU A 131 -11.67 -0.46 -10.28
C GLU A 131 -10.17 -0.24 -10.12
N LYS A 132 -9.76 0.64 -9.20
CA LYS A 132 -8.35 0.97 -8.94
C LYS A 132 -7.76 0.14 -7.82
N ASP A 133 -8.57 -0.14 -6.81
CA ASP A 133 -8.22 -0.92 -5.64
C ASP A 133 -9.36 -1.93 -5.37
N PRO A 134 -9.32 -3.10 -6.03
CA PRO A 134 -10.35 -4.12 -5.86
C PRO A 134 -10.51 -4.60 -4.43
N ASP A 135 -9.45 -4.50 -3.61
CA ASP A 135 -9.38 -4.94 -2.23
C ASP A 135 -9.64 -3.81 -1.22
N ASN A 136 -10.20 -2.68 -1.67
CA ASN A 136 -10.60 -1.62 -0.77
C ASN A 136 -11.80 -2.05 0.11
N MET A 137 -11.52 -2.39 1.36
CA MET A 137 -12.52 -2.94 2.29
C MET A 137 -13.62 -1.93 2.62
N GLU A 138 -13.26 -0.66 2.75
CA GLU A 138 -14.22 0.40 3.02
C GLU A 138 -15.16 0.63 1.83
N ALA A 139 -14.64 0.63 0.61
CA ALA A 139 -15.46 0.69 -0.59
C ALA A 139 -16.42 -0.51 -0.68
N ARG A 140 -15.98 -1.72 -0.32
CA ARG A 140 -16.84 -2.92 -0.23
C ARG A 140 -17.92 -2.78 0.83
N THR A 141 -17.62 -2.17 1.98
CA THR A 141 -18.60 -1.86 3.02
C THR A 141 -19.67 -0.89 2.51
N ILE A 142 -19.27 0.19 1.85
CA ILE A 142 -20.21 1.15 1.28
C ILE A 142 -21.04 0.50 0.17
N LEU A 143 -20.44 -0.37 -0.67
CA LEU A 143 -21.16 -1.15 -1.67
C LEU A 143 -22.25 -2.02 -1.04
N GLY A 144 -21.92 -2.74 0.04
CA GLY A 144 -22.89 -3.54 0.79
C GLY A 144 -24.04 -2.71 1.33
N GLN A 145 -23.76 -1.52 1.86
CA GLN A 145 -24.79 -0.59 2.34
C GLN A 145 -25.68 -0.06 1.21
N ILE A 146 -25.11 0.22 0.04
CA ILE A 146 -25.87 0.65 -1.14
C ILE A 146 -26.79 -0.48 -1.60
N GLN A 147 -26.26 -1.70 -1.73
CA GLN A 147 -27.02 -2.88 -2.14
C GLN A 147 -28.15 -3.18 -1.15
N LEU A 148 -27.89 -3.05 0.15
CA LEU A 148 -28.91 -3.22 1.18
C LEU A 148 -30.06 -2.22 1.02
N ARG A 149 -29.76 -0.93 0.79
CA ARG A 149 -30.77 0.11 0.54
C ARG A 149 -31.58 -0.12 -0.74
N ARG A 150 -31.00 -0.81 -1.71
CA ARG A 150 -31.67 -1.17 -2.98
C ARG A 150 -32.48 -2.47 -2.90
N GLY A 151 -32.47 -3.15 -1.75
CA GLY A 151 -33.09 -4.47 -1.61
C GLY A 151 -32.31 -5.60 -2.31
N GLU A 152 -31.06 -5.34 -2.73
CA GLU A 152 -30.18 -6.33 -3.35
C GLU A 152 -29.51 -7.21 -2.27
N TYR A 153 -30.31 -7.82 -1.41
CA TYR A 153 -29.88 -8.47 -0.17
C TYR A 153 -28.79 -9.53 -0.36
N ALA A 154 -28.93 -10.40 -1.36
CA ALA A 154 -27.93 -11.45 -1.63
C ALA A 154 -26.57 -10.86 -2.03
N LYS A 155 -26.56 -9.77 -2.80
CA LYS A 155 -25.31 -9.09 -3.17
C LYS A 155 -24.73 -8.35 -1.97
N ALA A 156 -25.57 -7.72 -1.16
CA ALA A 156 -25.15 -7.04 0.06
C ALA A 156 -24.39 -7.98 1.01
N VAL A 157 -24.92 -9.20 1.21
CA VAL A 157 -24.23 -10.25 2.00
C VAL A 157 -22.84 -10.55 1.42
N GLY A 158 -22.73 -10.70 0.10
CA GLY A 158 -21.43 -10.92 -0.56
C GLY A 158 -20.43 -9.79 -0.29
N SER A 159 -20.85 -8.54 -0.47
CA SER A 159 -20.00 -7.36 -0.24
C SER A 159 -19.55 -7.25 1.21
N PHE A 160 -20.45 -7.47 2.17
CA PHE A 160 -20.10 -7.44 3.61
C PHE A 160 -19.18 -8.59 4.01
N ARG A 161 -19.36 -9.80 3.47
CA ARG A 161 -18.45 -10.92 3.72
C ARG A 161 -17.03 -10.64 3.22
N LEU A 162 -16.90 -9.99 2.06
CA LEU A 162 -15.59 -9.59 1.56
C LEU A 162 -14.96 -8.49 2.42
N ALA A 163 -15.74 -7.50 2.87
CA ALA A 163 -15.25 -6.45 3.77
C ALA A 163 -14.83 -7.00 5.15
N MET A 164 -15.56 -7.99 5.66
CA MET A 164 -15.28 -8.66 6.94
C MET A 164 -13.87 -9.26 7.01
N ALA A 165 -13.31 -9.71 5.88
CA ALA A 165 -11.95 -10.25 5.83
C ALA A 165 -10.87 -9.21 6.18
N GLY A 166 -11.15 -7.93 5.99
CA GLY A 166 -10.24 -6.83 6.30
C GLY A 166 -10.69 -5.95 7.46
N ALA A 167 -11.53 -6.47 8.36
CA ALA A 167 -11.94 -5.76 9.57
C ALA A 167 -10.73 -5.37 10.42
N LYS A 168 -10.70 -4.11 10.88
CA LYS A 168 -9.57 -3.52 11.63
C LYS A 168 -9.47 -4.07 13.05
N ASP A 169 -10.62 -4.40 13.62
CA ASP A 169 -10.73 -4.95 14.96
C ASP A 169 -11.92 -5.91 15.08
N ASP A 170 -12.05 -6.46 16.28
CA ASP A 170 -13.07 -7.43 16.65
C ASP A 170 -14.48 -6.80 16.74
N ALA A 171 -14.58 -5.50 17.02
CA ALA A 171 -15.86 -4.79 17.05
C ALA A 171 -16.42 -4.59 15.64
N GLU A 172 -15.58 -4.17 14.70
CA GLU A 172 -15.91 -4.02 13.28
C GLU A 172 -16.24 -5.37 12.65
N PHE A 173 -15.45 -6.42 12.96
CA PHE A 173 -15.76 -7.79 12.54
C PHE A 173 -17.15 -8.23 13.03
N ALA A 174 -17.45 -8.04 14.32
CA ALA A 174 -18.75 -8.38 14.88
C ALA A 174 -19.89 -7.59 14.20
N GLN A 175 -19.67 -6.31 13.88
CA GLN A 175 -20.65 -5.47 13.19
C GLN A 175 -21.00 -6.04 11.80
N TYR A 176 -20.01 -6.48 11.02
CA TYR A 176 -20.27 -7.10 9.72
C TYR A 176 -21.04 -8.41 9.86
N VAL A 177 -20.64 -9.28 10.80
CA VAL A 177 -21.32 -10.55 11.05
C VAL A 177 -22.77 -10.33 11.48
N PHE A 178 -23.04 -9.40 12.41
CA PHE A 178 -24.42 -9.07 12.80
C PHE A 178 -25.22 -8.54 11.61
N THR A 179 -24.64 -7.66 10.79
CA THR A 179 -25.31 -7.13 9.59
C THR A 179 -25.68 -8.24 8.62
N VAL A 180 -24.74 -9.14 8.31
CA VAL A 180 -24.98 -10.30 7.43
C VAL A 180 -26.05 -11.22 8.02
N ALA A 181 -26.00 -11.50 9.32
CA ALA A 181 -26.99 -12.35 9.99
C ALA A 181 -28.40 -11.75 9.94
N VAL A 182 -28.56 -10.43 10.14
CA VAL A 182 -29.86 -9.74 9.97
C VAL A 182 -30.37 -9.94 8.55
N ILE A 183 -29.54 -9.66 7.54
CA ILE A 183 -29.96 -9.74 6.13
C ILE A 183 -30.38 -11.16 5.76
N LEU A 184 -29.61 -12.16 6.20
CA LEU A 184 -29.92 -13.57 5.95
C LEU A 184 -31.24 -13.99 6.62
N ASN A 185 -31.46 -13.55 7.87
CA ASN A 185 -32.62 -13.93 8.65
C ASN A 185 -33.91 -13.23 8.17
N GLU A 186 -33.88 -11.90 8.04
CA GLU A 186 -35.09 -11.10 7.82
C GLU A 186 -35.48 -10.97 6.35
N HIS A 187 -34.50 -10.94 5.44
CA HIS A 187 -34.77 -10.65 4.02
C HIS A 187 -34.63 -11.86 3.11
N LEU A 188 -33.85 -12.87 3.51
CA LEU A 188 -33.61 -14.06 2.70
C LEU A 188 -34.20 -15.34 3.28
N GLY A 189 -34.76 -15.32 4.50
CA GLY A 189 -35.32 -16.50 5.18
C GLY A 189 -34.28 -17.60 5.47
N LYS A 190 -32.99 -17.27 5.39
CA LYS A 190 -31.87 -18.22 5.56
C LYS A 190 -31.43 -18.31 7.02
N HIS A 191 -32.36 -18.67 7.90
CA HIS A 191 -32.15 -18.71 9.35
C HIS A 191 -30.93 -19.54 9.77
N GLN A 192 -30.75 -20.73 9.17
CA GLN A 192 -29.59 -21.58 9.47
C GLN A 192 -28.25 -20.99 9.00
N GLU A 193 -28.22 -20.23 7.90
CA GLU A 193 -27.01 -19.51 7.50
C GLU A 193 -26.72 -18.34 8.45
N ALA A 194 -27.75 -17.61 8.87
CA ALA A 194 -27.60 -16.53 9.84
C ALA A 194 -27.01 -17.02 11.17
N CYS A 195 -27.49 -18.15 11.71
CA CYS A 195 -26.92 -18.75 12.92
C CYS A 195 -25.45 -19.15 12.74
N ARG A 196 -25.09 -19.73 11.58
CA ARG A 196 -23.69 -20.10 11.27
C ARG A 196 -22.76 -18.90 11.21
N GLU A 197 -23.22 -17.78 10.67
CA GLU A 197 -22.47 -16.53 10.66
C GLU A 197 -22.25 -16.02 12.09
N LEU A 198 -23.30 -15.98 12.92
CA LEU A 198 -23.21 -15.56 14.32
C LEU A 198 -22.26 -16.43 15.15
N ASP A 199 -22.16 -17.73 14.85
CA ASP A 199 -21.19 -18.62 15.50
C ASP A 199 -19.74 -18.23 15.23
N LEU A 200 -19.43 -17.50 14.16
CA LEU A 200 -18.08 -16.98 13.91
C LEU A 200 -17.64 -16.02 15.02
N ILE A 201 -18.55 -15.18 15.53
CA ILE A 201 -18.28 -14.28 16.66
C ILE A 201 -17.90 -15.09 17.89
N ARG A 202 -18.67 -16.14 18.20
CA ARG A 202 -18.44 -16.99 19.38
C ARG A 202 -17.11 -17.74 19.32
N LYS A 203 -16.70 -18.18 18.13
CA LYS A 203 -15.42 -18.87 17.91
C LYS A 203 -14.23 -17.91 18.01
N ARG A 204 -14.34 -16.73 17.41
CA ARG A 204 -13.25 -15.75 17.36
C ARG A 204 -13.07 -15.01 18.69
N MET A 205 -14.17 -14.64 19.34
CA MET A 205 -14.19 -13.78 20.53
C MET A 205 -14.99 -14.42 21.67
N PRO A 206 -14.55 -15.56 22.23
CA PRO A 206 -15.26 -16.19 23.34
C PRO A 206 -15.32 -15.25 24.55
N ASN A 207 -16.44 -15.28 25.30
CA ASN A 207 -16.66 -14.51 26.53
C ASN A 207 -16.72 -12.97 26.34
N THR A 208 -17.12 -12.50 25.17
CA THR A 208 -17.37 -11.07 24.91
C THR A 208 -18.88 -10.75 24.93
N PRO A 209 -19.29 -9.50 25.24
CA PRO A 209 -20.69 -9.08 25.12
C PRO A 209 -21.28 -9.32 23.72
N GLN A 210 -20.45 -9.24 22.69
CA GLN A 210 -20.78 -9.55 21.30
C GLN A 210 -21.11 -11.04 21.13
N ALA A 211 -20.29 -11.95 21.69
CA ALA A 211 -20.54 -13.38 21.65
C ALA A 211 -21.81 -13.78 22.43
N GLU A 212 -22.08 -13.16 23.58
CA GLU A 212 -23.33 -13.38 24.30
C GLU A 212 -24.55 -12.86 23.52
N LYS A 213 -24.44 -11.69 22.88
CA LYS A 213 -25.48 -11.15 22.01
C LYS A 213 -25.74 -12.09 20.83
N ALA A 214 -24.69 -12.62 20.20
CA ALA A 214 -24.79 -13.60 19.12
C ALA A 214 -25.49 -14.88 19.59
N GLN A 215 -25.15 -15.39 20.78
CA GLN A 215 -25.82 -16.56 21.37
C GLN A 215 -27.32 -16.32 21.57
N ARG A 216 -27.71 -15.17 22.13
CA ARG A 216 -29.14 -14.84 22.31
C ARG A 216 -29.90 -14.80 20.98
N TRP A 217 -29.27 -14.29 19.92
CA TRP A 217 -29.86 -14.25 18.59
C TRP A 217 -30.04 -15.66 18.01
N ILE A 218 -29.01 -16.51 18.12
CA ILE A 218 -29.08 -17.90 17.65
C ILE A 218 -30.23 -18.65 18.31
N VAL A 219 -30.32 -18.60 19.65
CA VAL A 219 -31.40 -19.26 20.40
C VAL A 219 -32.77 -18.79 19.92
N ARG A 220 -32.96 -17.46 19.79
CA ARG A 220 -34.23 -16.89 19.30
C ARG A 220 -34.59 -17.37 17.89
N MET A 221 -33.62 -17.40 16.97
CA MET A 221 -33.85 -17.82 15.58
C MET A 221 -34.16 -19.32 15.50
N MET A 222 -33.50 -20.15 16.32
CA MET A 222 -33.78 -21.59 16.38
C MET A 222 -35.16 -21.87 16.99
N ASP A 223 -35.54 -21.17 18.04
CA ASP A 223 -36.87 -21.31 18.65
C ASP A 223 -37.99 -20.87 17.70
N HIS A 224 -37.75 -19.86 16.85
CA HIS A 224 -38.71 -19.44 15.83
C HIS A 224 -38.85 -20.51 14.74
N ALA A 225 -37.73 -20.99 14.20
CA ALA A 225 -37.73 -22.02 13.17
C ALA A 225 -38.31 -23.37 13.63
N ALA A 226 -38.31 -23.65 14.93
CA ALA A 226 -38.93 -24.85 15.50
C ALA A 226 -40.45 -24.73 15.70
N ARG A 227 -41.02 -23.52 15.59
CA ARG A 227 -42.45 -23.23 15.77
C ARG A 227 -43.23 -23.05 14.47
N GLU A 228 -42.53 -22.92 13.35
CA GLU A 228 -43.08 -22.87 11.98
C GLU A 228 -43.06 -24.27 11.34
#